data_AF-A0A2S6R6A3-F1
#
_entry.id   AF-A0A2S6R6A3-F1
#
_cell.length_a   1.000
_cell.length_b   1.000
_cell.length_c   1.000
_cell.angle_alpha   90.00
_cell.angle_beta   90.00
_cell.angle_gamma   90.00
#
_symmetry.space_group_name_H-M   'P 1'
#
loop_
_entity.id
_entity.type
_entity.pdbx_description
1 polymer ?
#
loop_
_entity_poly.entity_id
_entity_poly.type
_entity_poly.pdbx_seq_one_letter_code
_entity_poly.pdbx_strand_id
1 'polypeptide(L)' 'MWRINKANMCAAALSLVAIMAAPFHAWAGQPERVTVTGEVIDPWCYLSEIMWATGSAHHQCAIWCARGGTPSSIALA' A
#
# COMPACT_ATOMS: atom_id res chain seq x y z
N MET A 1 -49.99 11.60 -6.21
CA MET A 1 -49.55 11.28 -4.84
C MET A 1 -49.15 9.81 -4.77
N TRP A 2 -47.84 9.53 -4.87
CA TRP A 2 -47.29 8.17 -4.78
C TRP A 2 -47.20 7.77 -3.31
N ARG A 3 -48.17 7.00 -2.81
CA ARG A 3 -48.14 6.44 -1.45
C ARG A 3 -47.23 5.22 -1.47
N ILE A 4 -45.95 5.42 -1.17
CA ILE A 4 -45.03 4.32 -0.92
C ILE A 4 -45.51 3.60 0.34
N ASN A 5 -45.81 2.30 0.23
CA ASN A 5 -46.21 1.48 1.38
C ASN A 5 -45.07 1.50 2.43
N LYS A 6 -45.40 1.76 3.69
CA LYS A 6 -44.44 1.78 4.81
C LYS A 6 -43.61 0.48 4.86
N ALA A 7 -44.19 -0.66 4.50
CA ALA A 7 -43.48 -1.93 4.37
C ALA A 7 -42.40 -1.92 3.28
N ASN A 8 -42.68 -1.31 2.12
CA ASN A 8 -41.73 -1.20 1.01
C ASN A 8 -40.56 -0.26 1.37
N MET A 9 -40.83 0.77 2.18
CA MET A 9 -39.81 1.70 2.69
C MET A 9 -38.84 1.01 3.67
N CYS A 10 -39.36 0.20 4.59
CA CYS A 10 -38.53 -0.57 5.52
C CYS A 10 -37.68 -1.63 4.79
N ALA A 11 -38.26 -2.31 3.80
CA ALA A 11 -37.52 -3.27 2.98
C ALA A 11 -36.38 -2.62 2.20
N ALA A 12 -36.62 -1.46 1.57
CA ALA A 12 -35.59 -0.71 0.86
C ALA A 12 -34.45 -0.25 1.78
N ALA A 13 -34.78 0.21 3.00
CA ALA A 13 -33.79 0.60 3.99
C ALA A 13 -32.94 -0.59 4.46
N LEU A 14 -33.55 -1.76 4.71
CA LEU A 14 -32.82 -2.98 5.09
C LEU A 14 -31.85 -3.44 3.98
N SER A 15 -32.30 -3.42 2.72
CA SER A 15 -31.47 -3.80 1.57
C SER A 15 -30.29 -2.85 1.38
N LEU A 16 -30.47 -1.55 1.59
CA LEU A 16 -29.40 -0.56 1.48
C LEU A 16 -28.35 -0.74 2.58
N VAL A 17 -28.77 -1.02 3.82
CA VAL A 17 -27.86 -1.32 4.93
C VAL A 17 -27.06 -2.59 4.66
N ALA A 18 -27.69 -3.63 4.09
CA ALA A 18 -26.99 -4.87 3.72
C ALA A 18 -25.90 -4.65 2.65
N ILE A 19 -26.15 -3.77 1.67
CA ILE A 19 -25.16 -3.43 0.63
C ILE A 19 -23.98 -2.64 1.23
N MET A 20 -24.26 -1.71 2.15
CA MET A 20 -23.22 -0.90 2.81
C MET A 20 -22.42 -1.67 3.87
N ALA A 21 -22.99 -2.75 4.41
CA ALA A 21 -22.32 -3.63 5.37
C ALA A 21 -21.47 -4.72 4.71
N ALA A 22 -21.53 -4.86 3.37
CA ALA A 22 -20.69 -5.80 2.66
C ALA A 22 -19.21 -5.35 2.75
N PRO A 23 -18.28 -6.21 3.20
CA PRO A 23 -16.87 -5.88 3.18
C PRO A 23 -16.46 -5.65 1.72
N PHE A 24 -15.83 -4.51 1.44
CA PHE A 24 -15.13 -4.30 0.18
C PHE A 24 -14.00 -5.32 0.10
N HIS A 25 -14.26 -6.46 -0.52
CA HIS A 25 -13.21 -7.38 -0.92
C HIS A 25 -12.41 -6.69 -2.02
N ALA A 26 -11.27 -6.11 -1.67
CA ALA A 26 -10.28 -5.73 -2.66
C ALA A 26 -10.00 -6.98 -3.50
N TRP A 27 -10.28 -6.90 -4.81
CA TRP A 27 -9.84 -7.91 -5.75
C TRP A 27 -8.32 -7.79 -5.89
N ALA A 28 -7.60 -8.34 -4.91
CA ALA A 28 -6.21 -8.68 -5.11
C ALA A 28 -6.18 -9.76 -6.19
N GLY A 29 -5.50 -9.48 -7.30
CA GLY A 29 -5.17 -10.52 -8.26
C GLY A 29 -4.42 -11.66 -7.58
N GLN A 30 -4.30 -12.80 -8.27
CA GLN A 30 -3.47 -13.89 -7.77
C GLN A 30 -2.05 -13.36 -7.51
N PRO A 31 -1.43 -13.67 -6.36
CA PRO A 31 -0.08 -13.19 -6.07
C PRO A 31 0.89 -13.70 -7.13
N GLU A 32 1.60 -12.78 -7.78
CA GLU A 32 2.62 -13.08 -8.77
C GLU A 32 4.01 -12.82 -8.19
N ARG A 33 4.96 -13.74 -8.42
CA ARG A 33 6.35 -13.46 -8.10
C ARG A 33 6.92 -12.53 -9.16
N VAL A 34 7.35 -11.36 -8.71
CA VAL A 34 8.05 -10.40 -9.55
C VAL A 34 9.50 -10.28 -9.12
N THR A 35 10.39 -10.01 -10.07
CA THR A 35 11.77 -9.62 -9.80
C THR A 35 11.88 -8.11 -9.92
N VAL A 36 12.35 -7.47 -8.85
CA VAL A 36 12.63 -6.03 -8.83
C VAL A 36 14.14 -5.85 -8.93
N THR A 37 14.58 -5.02 -9.86
CA THR A 37 15.99 -4.68 -10.06
C THR A 37 16.20 -3.20 -9.84
N GLY A 38 17.30 -2.84 -9.21
CA GLY A 38 17.71 -1.46 -8.99
C GLY A 38 18.76 -1.37 -7.88
N GLU A 39 19.03 -0.16 -7.43
CA GLU A 39 19.99 0.07 -6.36
C GLU A 39 19.31 -0.05 -4.99
N VAL A 40 19.90 -0.83 -4.09
CA VAL A 40 19.46 -0.88 -2.69
C VAL A 40 19.90 0.39 -1.97
N ILE A 41 18.94 1.12 -1.42
CA ILE A 41 19.15 2.39 -0.71
C ILE A 41 18.52 2.38 0.69
N ASP A 42 19.04 3.24 1.58
CA ASP A 42 18.36 3.63 2.82
C ASP A 42 17.45 4.84 2.53
N PRO A 43 16.11 4.72 2.64
CA PRO A 43 15.17 5.82 2.41
C PRO A 43 15.41 7.01 3.32
N TRP A 44 15.92 6.79 4.54
CA TRP A 44 16.25 7.88 5.45
C TRP A 44 17.36 8.75 4.86
N CYS A 45 18.44 8.13 4.38
CA CYS A 45 19.54 8.84 3.74
C CYS A 45 19.10 9.49 2.43
N TYR A 46 18.23 8.82 1.66
CA TYR A 46 17.66 9.36 0.42
C TYR A 46 16.80 10.61 0.66
N LEU A 47 15.93 10.60 1.68
CA LEU A 47 15.00 11.70 1.96
C LEU A 47 15.64 12.83 2.76
N SER A 48 16.53 12.53 3.69
CA SER A 48 17.16 13.54 4.55
C SER A 48 18.34 14.24 3.87
N GLU A 49 18.90 13.65 2.82
CA GLU A 49 20.13 14.10 2.16
C GLU A 49 21.31 14.29 3.13
N ILE A 50 21.24 13.71 4.34
CA ILE A 50 22.30 13.82 5.35
C ILE A 50 23.62 13.21 4.86
N MET A 51 23.51 12.28 3.93
CA MET A 51 24.59 11.66 3.21
C MET A 51 24.10 11.27 1.81
N TRP A 52 25.03 11.21 0.85
CA TRP A 52 24.72 10.85 -0.53
C TRP A 52 24.19 9.41 -0.61
N ALA A 53 22.91 9.21 -0.96
CA ALA A 53 22.22 7.94 -0.74
C ALA A 53 22.44 6.85 -1.82
N THR A 54 23.14 7.17 -2.91
CA THR A 54 23.31 6.30 -4.09
C THR A 54 24.77 6.09 -4.46
N GLY A 55 25.05 5.13 -5.34
CA GLY A 55 26.38 4.75 -5.77
C GLY A 55 27.10 3.74 -4.86
N SER A 56 28.23 3.23 -5.35
CA SER A 56 28.98 2.13 -4.75
C SER A 56 29.48 2.41 -3.32
N ALA A 57 29.78 3.67 -3.00
CA ALA A 57 30.18 4.06 -1.64
C ALA A 57 29.05 3.86 -0.63
N HIS A 58 27.80 4.05 -1.06
CA HIS A 58 26.64 4.01 -0.17
C HIS A 58 25.92 2.66 -0.15
N HIS A 59 26.20 1.78 -1.11
CA HIS A 59 25.65 0.43 -1.13
C HIS A 59 25.86 -0.30 0.20
N GLN A 60 27.09 -0.33 0.74
CA GLN A 60 27.32 -1.01 2.02
C GLN A 60 26.68 -0.32 3.21
N CYS A 61 26.54 1.01 3.18
CA CYS A 61 25.78 1.72 4.22
C CYS A 61 24.31 1.27 4.23
N ALA A 62 23.67 1.21 3.06
CA ALA A 62 22.29 0.73 2.92
C ALA A 62 22.12 -0.71 3.41
N ILE A 63 23.07 -1.62 3.08
CA ILE A 63 23.07 -2.98 3.62
C ILE A 63 23.15 -2.95 5.15
N TRP A 64 24.03 -2.11 5.72
CA TRP A 64 24.24 -2.02 7.17
C TRP A 64 23.03 -1.50 7.93
N CYS A 65 22.35 -0.50 7.37
CA CYS A 65 21.09 0.03 7.88
C CYS A 65 20.00 -1.05 7.83
N ALA A 66 19.91 -1.83 6.73
CA ALA A 66 18.93 -2.90 6.59
C ALA A 66 19.10 -4.00 7.64
N ARG A 67 20.35 -4.45 7.91
CA ARG A 67 20.64 -5.37 9.04
C ARG A 67 20.31 -4.76 10.40
N GLY A 68 20.39 -3.44 10.53
CA GLY A 68 19.98 -2.69 11.72
C GLY A 68 18.46 -2.57 11.91
N GLY A 69 17.66 -3.05 10.94
CA GLY A 69 16.19 -3.02 11.00
C GLY A 69 15.55 -1.79 10.35
N THR A 70 16.32 -0.93 9.69
CA THR A 70 15.74 0.14 8.86
C THR A 70 15.15 -0.46 7.58
N PRO A 71 13.97 0.00 7.11
CA PRO A 71 13.44 -0.42 5.82
C PRO A 71 14.36 0.00 4.69
N SER A 72 14.71 -0.90 3.77
CA SER A 72 15.43 -0.58 2.54
C SER A 72 14.46 -0.32 1.39
N SER A 73 14.85 0.55 0.46
CA SER A 73 14.14 0.75 -0.82
C SER A 73 15.02 0.35 -2.00
N ILE A 74 14.37 0.16 -3.16
CA ILE A 74 15.05 0.01 -4.45
C ILE A 74 14.89 1.31 -5.23
N ALA A 75 15.98 2.02 -5.49
CA ALA A 75 15.99 3.16 -6.38
C ALA A 75 16.09 2.68 -7.84
N LEU A 76 15.23 3.24 -8.69
CA LEU A 76 15.36 3.13 -10.13
C LEU A 76 16.47 4.11 -10.55
N ALA A 77 17.54 3.57 -11.13
CA ALA A 77 18.63 4.37 -11.70
C ALA A 77 18.16 5.21 -12.89
#